data_AF-A0A496ACN4-F1
#
_entry.id   AF-A0A496ACN4-F1
#
_cell.length_a   1.000
_cell.length_b   1.000
_cell.length_c   1.000
_cell.angle_alpha   90.00
_cell.angle_beta   90.00
_cell.angle_gamma   90.00
#
_symmetry.space_group_name_H-M   'P 1'
#
loop_
_entity.id
_entity.type
_entity.pdbx_description
1 polymer ?
#
loop_
_entity_poly.entity_id
_entity_poly.type
_entity_poly.pdbx_seq_one_letter_code
_entity_poly.pdbx_strand_id
1 'polypeptide(L)' 'MKPIILTYLATEDVESFRHGFTSRQLRINRLVRWCHQAYDQGALLTHLDLAVLLNVCDAVVSDYVNEWTQNHG' A
#
# COMPACT_ATOMS: atom_id res chain seq x y z
N MET A 1 -13.52 -14.24 7.61
CA MET A 1 -12.51 -13.57 6.77
C MET A 1 -13.07 -13.55 5.34
N LYS A 2 -13.18 -12.38 4.70
CA LYS A 2 -13.72 -12.26 3.34
C LYS A 2 -12.55 -12.30 2.34
N PRO A 3 -12.56 -13.18 1.34
CA PRO A 3 -11.52 -13.14 0.31
C PRO A 3 -11.63 -11.86 -0.50
N ILE A 4 -10.50 -11.22 -0.77
CA ILE A 4 -10.41 -10.02 -1.61
C ILE A 4 -9.33 -10.22 -2.68
N ILE A 5 -9.53 -9.59 -3.82
CA ILE A 5 -8.56 -9.58 -4.92
C ILE A 5 -7.77 -8.28 -4.84
N LEU A 6 -6.46 -8.40 -4.69
CA LEU A 6 -5.54 -7.26 -4.69
C LEU A 6 -4.64 -7.33 -5.93
N THR A 7 -4.46 -6.19 -6.59
CA THR A 7 -3.42 -6.06 -7.61
C THR A 7 -2.09 -5.87 -6.91
N TYR A 8 -1.32 -6.94 -6.75
CA TYR A 8 -0.07 -6.89 -5.98
C TYR A 8 1.00 -6.00 -6.63
N LEU A 9 1.13 -6.07 -7.96
CA LEU A 9 2.02 -5.22 -8.77
C LEU A 9 1.23 -4.58 -9.90
N ALA A 10 1.35 -3.27 -10.03
CA ALA A 10 0.72 -2.45 -11.07
C ALA A 10 1.69 -2.17 -12.21
N THR A 11 1.16 -1.89 -13.39
CA THR A 11 1.94 -1.27 -14.47
C THR A 11 2.48 0.10 -14.06
N GLU A 12 1.71 0.85 -13.27
CA GLU A 12 2.10 2.16 -12.73
C GLU A 12 3.31 2.06 -11.77
N ASP A 13 3.49 0.93 -11.08
CA ASP A 13 4.66 0.71 -10.21
C ASP A 13 5.94 0.63 -11.05
N VAL A 14 5.88 -0.04 -12.20
CA VAL A 14 6.99 -0.21 -13.13
C VAL A 14 7.34 1.14 -13.76
N GLU A 15 6.34 1.88 -14.21
CA GLU A 15 6.56 3.21 -14.78
C GLU A 15 7.08 4.19 -13.72
N SER A 16 6.52 4.20 -12.51
CA SER A 16 7.02 5.06 -11.40
C SER A 16 8.49 4.77 -11.09
N PHE A 17 8.89 3.49 -11.11
CA PHE A 17 10.30 3.12 -10.96
C PHE A 17 11.18 3.72 -12.06
N ARG A 18 10.71 3.72 -13.32
CA ARG A 18 11.43 4.35 -14.45
C ARG A 18 11.54 5.87 -14.32
N HIS A 19 10.60 6.50 -13.63
CA HIS A 19 10.61 7.95 -13.34
C HIS A 19 11.38 8.31 -12.06
N GLY A 20 12.13 7.37 -11.46
CA GLY A 20 13.01 7.64 -10.32
C GLY A 20 12.33 7.61 -8.96
N PHE A 21 11.13 7.04 -8.85
CA PHE A 21 10.48 6.85 -7.56
C PHE A 21 11.31 5.92 -6.68
N THR A 22 11.49 6.32 -5.43
CA THR A 22 12.17 5.52 -4.41
C THR A 22 11.34 4.28 -4.08
N SER A 23 12.00 3.23 -3.60
CA SER A 23 11.33 2.01 -3.12
C SER A 23 10.31 2.30 -2.02
N ARG A 24 10.49 3.36 -1.24
CA ARG A 24 9.53 3.79 -0.21
C ARG A 24 8.26 4.34 -0.84
N GLN A 25 8.38 5.27 -1.79
CA GLN A 25 7.23 5.83 -2.52
C GLN A 25 6.44 4.74 -3.24
N LEU A 26 7.12 3.79 -3.89
CA LEU A 26 6.45 2.65 -4.52
C LEU A 26 5.66 1.79 -3.52
N ARG A 27 6.21 1.53 -2.32
CA ARG A 27 5.48 0.78 -1.28
C ARG A 27 4.26 1.53 -0.75
N ILE A 28 4.35 2.84 -0.57
CA ILE A 28 3.22 3.68 -0.15
C ILE A 28 2.11 3.65 -1.21
N ASN A 29 2.46 3.80 -2.49
CA ASN A 29 1.49 3.74 -3.59
C ASN A 29 0.77 2.39 -3.63
N ARG A 30 1.50 1.28 -3.42
CA ARG A 30 0.89 -0.06 -3.32
C ARG A 30 -0.06 -0.18 -2.15
N LEU A 31 0.37 0.26 -0.96
CA LEU A 31 -0.45 0.25 0.26
C LEU A 31 -1.78 0.96 0.04
N VAL A 32 -1.73 2.18 -0.51
CA VAL A 32 -2.93 3.00 -0.79
C VAL A 32 -3.85 2.28 -1.76
N ARG A 33 -3.31 1.77 -2.87
CA ARG A 33 -4.10 0.99 -3.85
C ARG A 33 -4.77 -0.22 -3.23
N TRP A 34 -4.06 -0.98 -2.39
CA TRP A 34 -4.65 -2.16 -1.75
C TRP A 34 -5.74 -1.80 -0.75
N CYS A 35 -5.56 -0.72 0.01
CA CYS A 35 -6.60 -0.23 0.91
C CYS A 35 -7.88 0.16 0.15
N HIS A 36 -7.76 0.88 -0.98
CA HIS A 36 -8.90 1.20 -1.82
C HIS A 36 -9.56 -0.06 -2.41
N GLN A 37 -8.77 -0.99 -2.98
CA GLN A 37 -9.30 -2.23 -3.54
C GLN A 37 -10.00 -3.11 -2.50
N ALA A 38 -9.48 -3.18 -1.27
CA ALA A 38 -10.11 -3.88 -0.17
C ALA A 38 -11.44 -3.22 0.22
N TYR A 39 -11.44 -1.89 0.34
CA TYR A 39 -12.63 -1.10 0.67
C TYR A 39 -13.75 -1.27 -0.36
N ASP A 40 -13.43 -1.19 -1.65
CA ASP A 40 -14.38 -1.39 -2.75
C ASP A 40 -15.00 -2.80 -2.74
N GLN A 41 -14.30 -3.77 -2.15
CA GLN A 41 -14.77 -5.12 -1.94
C GLN A 41 -15.44 -5.31 -0.57
N GLY A 42 -15.71 -4.25 0.20
CA GLY A 42 -16.35 -4.31 1.51
C GLY A 42 -15.50 -4.95 2.60
N ALA A 43 -14.18 -4.75 2.55
CA ALA A 43 -13.22 -5.19 3.55
C ALA A 43 -12.28 -4.04 3.94
N LEU A 44 -11.53 -4.21 5.03
CA LEU A 44 -10.47 -3.29 5.45
C LEU A 44 -9.21 -4.10 5.75
N LEU A 45 -8.04 -3.52 5.44
CA LEU A 45 -6.75 -4.09 5.76
C LEU A 45 -6.25 -3.52 7.09
N THR A 46 -5.76 -4.38 7.97
CA THR A 46 -5.09 -3.97 9.20
C THR A 46 -3.63 -3.62 8.93
N HIS A 47 -2.96 -2.91 9.86
CA HIS A 47 -1.52 -2.69 9.75
C HIS A 47 -0.72 -4.00 9.68
N LEU A 48 -1.20 -5.07 10.30
CA LEU A 48 -0.57 -6.39 10.24
C LEU A 48 -0.69 -7.00 8.83
N ASP A 49 -1.87 -6.91 8.21
CA ASP A 49 -2.07 -7.39 6.84
C ASP A 49 -1.13 -6.66 5.87
N LEU A 50 -1.02 -5.34 6.02
CA LEU A 50 -0.14 -4.49 5.23
C LEU A 50 1.34 -4.82 5.47
N ALA A 51 1.73 -5.09 6.71
CA ALA A 51 3.09 -5.49 7.07
C ALA A 51 3.48 -6.80 6.37
N VAL A 52 2.58 -7.78 6.35
CA VAL A 52 2.76 -9.05 5.64
C VAL A 52 2.86 -8.83 4.12
N LEU A 53 1.94 -8.05 3.53
CA LEU A 53 1.92 -7.80 2.09
C LEU A 53 3.17 -7.04 1.59
N LEU A 54 3.66 -6.08 2.37
CA LEU A 54 4.85 -5.27 2.06
C LEU A 54 6.17 -5.94 2.49
N ASN A 55 6.11 -7.03 3.27
CA ASN A 55 7.26 -7.68 3.88
C ASN A 55 8.12 -6.72 4.73
N VAL A 56 7.46 -6.00 5.65
CA VAL A 56 8.09 -5.05 6.60
C VAL A 56 7.46 -5.23 7.99
N CYS A 57 8.00 -4.57 9.03
CA CYS A 57 7.34 -4.53 10.33
C CYS A 57 6.20 -3.50 10.37
N ASP A 58 5.31 -3.67 11.34
CA ASP A 58 4.15 -2.80 11.60
C ASP A 58 4.54 -1.33 11.85
N ALA A 59 5.67 -1.07 12.53
CA ALA A 59 6.20 0.27 12.72
C ALA A 59 6.47 0.99 11.39
N VAL A 60 7.05 0.29 10.41
CA VAL A 60 7.28 0.86 9.07
C VAL A 60 5.97 1.13 8.33
N VAL A 61 4.95 0.30 8.52
CA VAL A 61 3.61 0.56 7.96
C VAL A 61 3.00 1.81 8.58
N SER A 62 3.10 1.98 9.90
CA SER A 62 2.64 3.18 10.60
C SER A 62 3.29 4.45 10.02
N ASP A 63 4.60 4.42 9.79
CA ASP A 63 5.32 5.53 9.16
C ASP A 63 4.79 5.84 7.76
N TYR A 64 4.50 4.82 6.96
CA TYR A 64 3.96 4.97 5.60
C TYR A 64 2.55 5.57 5.59
N VAL A 65 1.68 5.13 6.50
CA VAL A 65 0.31 5.66 6.65
C VAL A 65 0.36 7.12 7.09
N ASN A 66 1.22 7.46 8.06
CA ASN A 66 1.38 8.83 8.53
C ASN A 66 1.91 9.76 7.43
N GLU A 67 2.93 9.32 6.69
CA GLU A 67 3.46 10.09 5.56
C GLU A 67 2.40 10.32 4.48
N TRP A 68 1.62 9.30 4.11
CA TRP A 68 0.56 9.48 3.13
C TRP A 68 -0.50 10.47 3.63
N THR A 69 -0.92 10.33 4.90
CA THR A 69 -1.93 11.19 5.53
C THR A 69 -1.47 12.64 5.63
N GLN A 70 -0.20 12.90 5.95
CA GLN A 70 0.34 14.26 6.02
C GLN A 70 0.42 14.96 4.65
N ASN A 71 0.56 14.19 3.56
CA ASN A 71 0.65 14.73 2.21
C ASN A 71 -0.71 14.87 1.51
N HIS A 72 -1.78 14.27 2.04
CA HIS A 72 -3.09 14.19 1.38
C HIS A 72 -4.30 14.51 2.30
N GLY A 73 -4.06 14.83 3.57
CA GLY A 73 -5.06 15.31 4.53
C GLY A 73 -5.09 16.83 4.61
#